data_AF-A0A966M6P0-F1
#
_entry.id   AF-A0A966M6P0-F1
#
_cell.length_a   1.000
_cell.length_b   1.000
_cell.length_c   1.000
_cell.angle_alpha   90.00
_cell.angle_beta   90.00
_cell.angle_gamma   90.00
#
_symmetry.space_group_name_H-M   'P 1'
#
loop_
_entity.id
_entity.type
_entity.pdbx_description
1 polymer ?
#
loop_
_entity_poly.entity_id
_entity_poly.type
_entity_poly.pdbx_seq_one_letter_code
_entity_poly.pdbx_strand_id
1 'polypeptide(L)'
;MDWVVVASMIILGSFGYLLLLTSLRLGELSAIMPFRYSRIVFLLFLGVLVFGERPTASMLVGAALILISGVYIMWREKVVKSGLAKTHT
;
A
#
# COMPACT_ATOMS: atom_id res chain seq x y z
N MET A 1 -23.63 1.76 -21.73
CA MET A 1 -22.65 0.73 -21.33
C MET A 1 -21.96 1.06 -20.00
N ASP A 2 -22.30 2.20 -19.40
CA ASP A 2 -21.65 2.76 -18.22
C ASP A 2 -22.00 2.01 -16.92
N TRP A 3 -23.22 1.47 -16.85
CA TRP A 3 -23.69 0.66 -15.72
C TRP A 3 -22.81 -0.56 -15.44
N VAL A 4 -22.24 -1.17 -16.49
CA VAL A 4 -21.33 -2.32 -16.33
C VAL A 4 -20.00 -1.88 -15.70
N VAL A 5 -19.47 -0.74 -16.11
CA VAL A 5 -18.24 -0.18 -15.55
C VAL A 5 -18.45 0.17 -14.08
N VAL A 6 -19.56 0.87 -13.76
CA VAL A 6 -19.91 1.23 -12.38
C VAL A 6 -20.09 -0.01 -11.51
N ALA A 7 -20.81 -1.03 -12.00
CA ALA A 7 -20.97 -2.29 -11.27
C ALA A 7 -19.63 -2.98 -11.01
N SER A 8 -18.73 -3.01 -12.00
CA SER A 8 -17.40 -3.61 -11.84
C SER A 8 -16.53 -2.87 -10.81
N MET A 9 -16.58 -1.53 -10.78
CA MET A 9 -15.86 -0.72 -9.79
C MET A 9 -16.37 -0.98 -8.36
N ILE A 10 -17.69 -1.07 -8.18
CA ILE A 10 -18.29 -1.35 -6.87
C ILE A 10 -17.90 -2.75 -6.40
N ILE A 11 -18.02 -3.76 -7.26
CA ILE A 11 -17.70 -5.15 -6.91
C ILE A 11 -16.22 -5.28 -6.53
N LEU A 12 -15.32 -4.80 -7.39
CA LEU A 12 -13.87 -4.91 -7.15
C LEU A 12 -13.43 -4.09 -5.93
N GLY A 13 -13.93 -2.86 -5.80
CA GLY A 13 -13.61 -1.99 -4.67
C GLY A 13 -14.09 -2.56 -3.34
N SER A 14 -15.33 -3.06 -3.29
CA SER A 14 -15.90 -3.66 -2.08
C SER A 14 -15.20 -4.96 -1.72
N PHE A 15 -14.92 -5.82 -2.71
CA PHE A 15 -14.21 -7.07 -2.50
C PHE A 15 -12.80 -6.82 -1.95
N GLY A 16 -12.03 -5.92 -2.58
CA GLY A 16 -10.70 -5.54 -2.08
C GLY A 16 -10.74 -4.96 -0.67
N TYR A 17 -11.77 -4.17 -0.33
CA TYR A 17 -11.96 -3.64 1.01
C TYR A 17 -12.25 -4.74 2.05
N LEU A 18 -13.10 -5.72 1.71
CA LEU A 18 -13.38 -6.86 2.59
C LEU A 18 -12.13 -7.71 2.86
N LEU A 19 -11.30 -7.93 1.84
CA LEU A 19 -10.01 -8.62 2.01
C LEU A 19 -9.10 -7.85 2.98
N LEU A 20 -9.02 -6.52 2.81
CA LEU A 20 -8.23 -5.68 3.69
C LEU A 20 -8.75 -5.68 5.14
N LEU A 21 -10.07 -5.63 5.32
CA LEU A 21 -10.69 -5.69 6.63
C LEU A 21 -10.46 -7.04 7.31
N THR A 22 -10.53 -8.13 6.53
CA THR A 22 -10.21 -9.48 7.02
C THR A 22 -8.75 -9.60 7.42
N SER A 23 -7.83 -9.03 6.64
CA SER A 23 -6.41 -8.94 6.98
C SER A 23 -6.20 -8.21 8.32
N LEU A 24 -6.88 -7.08 8.54
CA LEU A 24 -6.80 -6.33 9.80
C LEU A 24 -7.36 -7.09 11.02
N ARG A 25 -8.25 -8.06 10.81
CA ARG A 25 -8.81 -8.89 11.88
C ARG A 25 -7.92 -10.09 12.23
N LEU A 26 -7.22 -10.65 11.24
CA LEU A 26 -6.43 -11.88 11.40
C LEU A 26 -4.93 -11.62 11.59
N GLY A 27 -4.42 -10.48 11.14
CA GLY A 27 -3.00 -10.13 11.17
C GLY A 27 -2.67 -8.98 12.12
N GLU A 28 -1.39 -8.82 12.42
CA GLU A 28 -0.89 -7.70 13.22
C GLU A 28 -1.05 -6.38 12.46
N LEU A 29 -1.67 -5.38 13.11
CA LEU A 29 -1.89 -4.04 12.57
C LEU A 29 -0.59 -3.38 12.06
N SER A 30 0.52 -3.62 12.74
CA SER A 30 1.86 -3.13 12.40
C SER A 30 2.31 -3.56 11.00
N ALA A 31 2.04 -4.81 10.61
CA ALA A 31 2.40 -5.35 9.30
C ALA A 31 1.49 -4.83 8.18
N ILE A 32 0.26 -4.43 8.49
CA ILE A 32 -0.76 -4.07 7.49
C ILE A 32 -0.74 -2.57 7.18
N MET A 33 -0.41 -1.74 8.17
CA MET A 33 -0.24 -0.29 8.02
C MET A 33 0.65 0.11 6.81
N PRO A 34 1.86 -0.44 6.61
CA PRO A 34 2.69 -0.09 5.45
C PRO A 34 2.03 -0.42 4.11
N PHE A 35 1.32 -1.54 3.99
CA PHE A 35 0.58 -1.89 2.77
C PHE A 35 -0.56 -0.91 2.47
N ARG A 36 -1.18 -0.34 3.51
CA ARG A 36 -2.21 0.68 3.34
C ARG A 36 -1.63 1.96 2.74
N TYR A 37 -0.42 2.35 3.12
CA TYR A 37 0.27 3.53 2.58
C TYR A 37 0.92 3.28 1.22
N SER A 38 1.41 2.07 0.96
CA SER A 38 2.01 1.73 -0.35
C SER A 38 1.02 1.84 -1.50
N ARG A 39 -0.29 1.65 -1.25
CA ARG A 39 -1.35 1.90 -2.25
C ARG A 39 -1.30 3.30 -2.86
N ILE A 40 -0.87 4.32 -2.11
CA ILE A 40 -0.75 5.68 -2.62
C ILE A 40 0.31 5.75 -3.75
N VAL A 41 1.42 5.01 -3.60
CA VAL A 41 2.45 4.89 -4.65
C VAL A 41 1.89 4.24 -5.91
N PHE A 42 1.14 3.14 -5.74
CA PHE A 42 0.49 2.45 -6.85
C PHE A 42 -0.54 3.33 -7.55
N LEU A 43 -1.32 4.12 -6.80
CA LEU A 43 -2.29 5.06 -7.37
C LEU A 43 -1.59 6.15 -8.19
N LEU A 44 -0.48 6.72 -7.70
CA LEU A 44 0.30 7.67 -8.48
C LEU A 44 0.84 7.03 -9.76
N PHE A 45 1.41 5.82 -9.66
CA PHE A 45 1.96 5.11 -10.81
C PHE A 45 0.89 4.78 -11.85
N LEU A 46 -0.26 4.26 -11.42
CA LEU A 46 -1.42 4.01 -12.29
C LEU A 46 -1.99 5.32 -12.85
N GLY A 47 -1.98 6.41 -12.08
CA GLY A 47 -2.35 7.75 -12.52
C GLY A 47 -1.56 8.18 -13.76
N VAL A 48 -0.24 8.09 -13.67
CA VAL A 48 0.67 8.41 -14.78
C VAL A 48 0.50 7.46 -15.96
N LEU A 49 0.38 6.15 -15.70
CA LEU A 49 0.35 5.12 -16.75
C LEU A 49 -0.98 5.06 -17.51
N VAL A 50 -2.11 5.19 -16.80
CA VAL A 50 -3.46 5.03 -17.35
C VAL A 50 -4.02 6.36 -17.84
N PHE A 51 -3.80 7.44 -17.11
CA PHE A 51 -4.36 8.76 -17.43
C PHE A 51 -3.37 9.69 -18.13
N GLY A 52 -2.10 9.27 -18.28
CA GLY A 52 -1.06 10.08 -18.94
C GLY A 52 -0.73 11.37 -18.17
N GLU A 53 -1.05 11.40 -16.88
CA GLU A 53 -0.91 12.59 -16.05
C GLU A 53 0.58 12.92 -15.90
N ARG A 54 0.97 14.16 -16.21
CA ARG A 54 2.37 14.58 -16.10
C ARG A 54 2.68 14.91 -14.64
N PRO A 55 3.50 14.10 -13.95
CA PRO A 55 3.78 14.35 -12.55
C PRO A 55 4.55 15.66 -12.41
N THR A 56 4.04 16.55 -11.57
CA THR A 56 4.76 17.77 -11.18
C THR A 56 5.92 17.43 -10.25
N ALA A 57 6.90 18.33 -10.15
CA ALA A 57 8.06 18.13 -9.28
C ALA A 57 7.66 17.85 -7.82
N SER A 58 6.60 18.48 -7.32
CA SER A 58 6.04 18.23 -5.99
C SER A 58 5.48 16.81 -5.82
N MET A 59 4.79 16.27 -6.83
CA MET A 59 4.31 14.88 -6.83
C MET A 59 5.47 13.88 -6.79
N LEU A 60 6.55 14.14 -7.54
CA LEU A 60 7.74 13.28 -7.54
C LEU A 60 8.44 13.26 -6.18
N VAL A 61 8.57 14.41 -5.52
CA VAL A 61 9.13 14.50 -4.16
C VAL A 61 8.26 13.74 -3.16
N GLY A 62 6.93 13.90 -3.24
CA GLY A 62 6.00 13.11 -2.41
C GLY A 62 6.12 11.60 -2.67
N ALA A 63 6.21 11.19 -3.93
CA ALA A 63 6.39 9.81 -4.34
C ALA A 63 7.67 9.20 -3.78
N ALA A 64 8.79 9.93 -3.89
CA ALA A 64 10.08 9.53 -3.35
C ALA A 64 10.02 9.35 -1.82
N LEU A 65 9.38 10.27 -1.10
CA LEU A 65 9.18 10.17 0.34
C LEU A 65 8.38 8.92 0.73
N ILE A 66 7.31 8.62 0.01
CA ILE A 66 6.48 7.43 0.29
C ILE A 66 7.26 6.15 -0.03
N LEU A 67 8.01 6.10 -1.14
CA LEU A 67 8.89 4.97 -1.49
C LEU A 67 9.94 4.73 -0.40
N ILE A 68 10.64 5.78 0.04
CA ILE A 68 11.65 5.71 1.10
C ILE A 68 11.01 5.20 2.39
N SER A 69 9.83 5.71 2.76
CA SER A 69 9.09 5.25 3.94
C SER A 69 8.72 3.77 3.84
N GLY A 70 8.24 3.31 2.68
CA GLY A 70 7.90 1.91 2.45
C GLY A 70 9.10 0.97 2.59
N VAL A 71 10.25 1.34 2.00
CA VAL A 71 11.50 0.58 2.13
C VAL A 71 12.00 0.60 3.58
N TYR A 72 11.92 1.74 4.26
CA TYR A 72 12.31 1.87 5.66
C TYR A 72 11.48 0.99 6.59
N ILE A 73 10.15 0.94 6.40
CA ILE A 73 9.27 0.09 7.22
C ILE A 73 9.61 -1.39 7.00
N MET A 74 9.79 -1.82 5.75
CA MET A 74 10.17 -3.19 5.42
C MET A 74 11.53 -3.57 6.03
N TRP A 75 12.51 -2.64 6.00
CA TRP A 75 13.80 -2.85 6.63
C TRP A 75 13.68 -2.92 8.17
N ARG A 76 12.93 -1.99 8.78
CA ARG A 76 12.67 -1.96 10.23
C ARG A 76 12.06 -3.26 10.73
N GLU A 77 11.07 -3.81 10.02
CA GLU A 77 10.44 -5.08 10.42
C GLU A 77 11.42 -6.25 10.38
N LYS A 78 12.31 -6.32 9.39
CA LYS A 78 13.38 -7.32 9.34
C LYS A 78 14.33 -7.17 10.52
N VAL A 79 14.72 -5.94 10.85
CA VAL A 79 15.62 -5.65 11.99
C VAL A 79 14.95 -6.01 13.32
N VAL A 80 13.69 -5.63 13.54
CA VAL A 80 12.95 -5.95 14.77
C VAL A 80 12.76 -7.45 14.95
N LYS A 81 12.38 -8.19 13.89
CA LYS A 81 12.29 -9.66 13.96
C LYS A 81 13.64 -10.34 14.22
N SER A 82 14.74 -9.78 13.73
CA SER A 82 16.08 -10.31 13.97
C SER A 82 16.60 -10.09 15.39
N GLY A 83 16.09 -9.08 16.11
CA GLY A 83 16.46 -8.81 17.51
C GLY A 83 15.82 -9.77 18.52
N LEU A 84 14.65 -10.32 18.21
CA LEU A 84 13.93 -11.27 19.07
C LEU A 84 14.51 -12.70 19.04
N ALA A 85 15.32 -13.03 18.03
CA ALA A 85 15.96 -14.34 17.90
C ALA A 85 17.16 -14.56 18.84
N LYS A 86 17.58 -13.54 19.61
CA LYS A 86 18.78 -13.60 20.48
C LYS A 86 18.50 -13.69 21.99
N THR A 87 17.24 -13.78 22.42
CA THR A 87 16.88 -13.73 23.87
C THR A 87 16.38 -15.06 24.45
N HIS A 88 16.59 -16.19 23.77
CA HIS A 88 16.09 -17.50 24.24
C HIS A 88 17.17 -18.61 24.20
N THR A 89 18.37 -18.29 24.70
CA THR A 89 19.39 -19.27 25.12
C THR A 89 19.80 -18.99 26.55
#